data_AF-A0A9D0Z5M0-F1
#
_entry.id   AF-A0A9D0Z5M0-F1
#
_cell.length_a   1.000
_cell.length_b   1.000
_cell.length_c   1.000
_cell.angle_alpha   90.00
_cell.angle_beta   90.00
_cell.angle_gamma   90.00
#
_symmetry.space_group_name_H-M   'P 1'
#
loop_
_entity.id
_entity.type
_entity.pdbx_description
1 polymer ?
#
loop_
_entity_poly.entity_id
_entity_poly.type
_entity_poly.pdbx_seq_one_letter_code
_entity_poly.pdbx_strand_id
1 'polypeptide(L)' 'MTIDDIQKEYLPVSKKKIRVLCKKYLPYKMIGGRIFVPREALEQLLYDRERKDLPLH' A
#
# COMPACT_ATOMS: atom_id res chain seq x y z
N MET A 1 -8.16 -3.78 -2.77
CA MET A 1 -7.97 -2.33 -2.95
C MET A 1 -6.95 -2.05 -4.02
N THR A 2 -7.18 -1.03 -4.85
CA THR A 2 -6.21 -0.55 -5.83
C THR A 2 -5.32 0.54 -5.24
N ILE A 3 -4.23 0.88 -5.92
CA ILE A 3 -3.35 1.99 -5.51
C ILE A 3 -4.13 3.32 -5.40
N ASP A 4 -5.09 3.56 -6.29
CA ASP A 4 -5.93 4.76 -6.27
C ASP A 4 -6.81 4.82 -5.01
N ASP A 5 -7.42 3.71 -4.61
CA ASP A 5 -8.23 3.63 -3.39
C ASP A 5 -7.36 3.89 -2.15
N ILE A 6 -6.15 3.31 -2.11
CA ILE A 6 -5.20 3.51 -0.99
C ILE A 6 -4.79 4.97 -0.88
N GLN A 7 -4.57 5.63 -2.03
CA GLN A 7 -4.19 7.03 -2.05
C GLN A 7 -5.27 7.93 -1.45
N LYS A 8 -6.53 7.63 -1.77
CA LYS A 8 -7.68 8.42 -1.36
C LYS A 8 -8.10 8.14 0.09
N GLU A 9 -8.07 6.88 0.51
CA GLU A 9 -8.62 6.44 1.80
C GLU A 9 -7.58 6.42 2.94
N TYR A 10 -6.31 6.16 2.65
CA TYR A 10 -5.30 5.90 3.70
C TYR A 10 -4.09 6.85 3.62
N LEU A 11 -3.49 6.97 2.44
CA LEU A 11 -2.18 7.61 2.28
C LEU A 11 -2.21 8.59 1.11
N PRO A 12 -2.44 9.91 1.32
CA PRO A 12 -2.44 10.92 0.27
C PRO A 12 -1.03 11.26 -0.25
N VAL A 13 -0.22 10.23 -0.53
CA VAL A 13 1.14 10.31 -1.07
C VAL A 13 1.15 9.90 -2.54
N SER A 14 2.27 10.10 -3.23
CA SER A 14 2.38 9.74 -4.64
C SER A 14 2.12 8.25 -4.88
N LYS A 15 1.34 7.93 -5.93
CA LYS A 15 1.07 6.54 -6.37
C LYS A 15 2.33 5.70 -6.53
N LYS A 16 3.46 6.31 -6.87
CA LYS A 16 4.78 5.65 -6.97
C LYS A 16 5.28 5.14 -5.61
N LYS A 17 5.16 5.93 -4.54
CA LYS A 17 5.51 5.50 -3.16
C LYS A 17 4.58 4.37 -2.70
N ILE A 18 3.27 4.52 -2.93
CA ILE A 18 2.28 3.46 -2.62
C ILE A 18 2.59 2.18 -3.38
N ARG A 19 2.95 2.28 -4.67
CA ARG A 19 3.35 1.12 -5.48
C ARG A 19 4.56 0.38 -4.90
N VAL A 20 5.58 1.12 -4.46
CA VAL A 20 6.77 0.52 -3.83
C VAL A 20 6.39 -0.13 -2.51
N LEU A 21 5.56 0.53 -1.70
CA LEU A 21 5.06 0.00 -0.43
C LEU A 21 4.27 -1.30 -0.65
N CYS A 22 3.31 -1.29 -1.56
CA CYS A 22 2.52 -2.48 -1.89
C CYS A 22 3.38 -3.62 -2.45
N LYS A 23 4.41 -3.32 -3.26
CA LYS A 23 5.28 -4.35 -3.82
C LYS A 23 6.24 -4.95 -2.81
N LYS A 24 6.75 -4.15 -1.87
CA LYS A 24 7.76 -4.59 -0.89
C LYS A 24 7.15 -5.23 0.36
N TYR A 25 6.01 -4.73 0.81
CA TYR A 25 5.49 -5.02 2.16
C TYR A 25 4.10 -5.66 2.17
N LEU A 26 3.40 -5.73 1.03
CA LEU A 26 2.06 -6.30 0.95
C LEU A 26 2.00 -7.46 -0.04
N PRO A 27 1.18 -8.49 0.24
CA PRO A 27 0.80 -9.45 -0.77
C PRO A 27 -0.05 -8.72 -1.83
N TYR A 28 0.43 -8.69 -3.07
CA TYR A 28 -0.28 -8.05 -4.17
C TYR A 28 -0.61 -9.03 -5.29
N LYS A 29 -1.71 -8.75 -5.99
CA LYS A 29 -2.10 -9.41 -7.23
C LYS A 29 -2.11 -8.40 -8.36
N MET A 30 -1.66 -8.81 -9.55
CA MET A 30 -1.80 -8.01 -10.77
C MET A 30 -2.99 -8.50 -11.57
N ILE A 31 -3.94 -7.61 -11.84
CA ILE A 31 -5.12 -7.91 -12.67
C ILE A 31 -5.24 -6.76 -13.68
N GLY A 32 -5.14 -7.08 -14.98
CA GLY A 32 -5.23 -6.08 -16.05
C GLY A 32 -4.20 -4.93 -15.91
N GLY A 33 -2.99 -5.23 -15.44
CA GLY A 33 -1.93 -4.23 -15.22
C GLY A 33 -2.10 -3.36 -13.97
N ARG A 34 -3.19 -3.55 -13.19
CA ARG A 34 -3.43 -2.86 -11.93
C ARG A 34 -2.98 -3.72 -10.75
N ILE A 35 -2.40 -3.07 -9.75
CA ILE A 35 -2.00 -3.71 -8.49
C ILE A 35 -3.18 -3.69 -7.54
N PHE A 36 -3.56 -4.87 -7.08
CA PHE A 36 -4.57 -5.10 -6.06
C PHE A 36 -3.92 -5.65 -4.80
N VAL A 37 -4.24 -5.08 -3.66
CA VAL A 37 -3.82 -5.55 -2.34
C VAL A 37 -5.04 -5.81 -1.46
N PRO A 38 -4.98 -6.78 -0.54
CA PRO A 38 -6.03 -6.99 0.45
C PRO A 38 -6.04 -5.83 1.46
N ARG A 39 -7.24 -5.36 1.82
CA ARG A 39 -7.42 -4.23 2.75
C ARG A 39 -6.85 -4.56 4.13
N GLU A 40 -7.15 -5.73 4.67
CA GLU A 40 -6.68 -6.14 6.01
C GLU A 40 -5.15 -6.12 6.13
N ALA A 41 -4.42 -6.60 5.11
CA ALA A 41 -2.96 -6.58 5.15
C ALA A 41 -2.40 -5.15 5.12
N LEU A 42 -3.05 -4.25 4.36
CA LEU A 42 -2.69 -2.83 4.34
C LEU A 42 -2.95 -2.19 5.70
N GLU A 43 -4.12 -2.44 6.31
CA GLU A 43 -4.46 -1.88 7.62
C GLU A 43 -3.54 -2.40 8.71
N GLN A 44 -3.22 -3.70 8.72
CA GLN A 44 -2.20 -4.25 9.61
C GLN A 44 -0.85 -3.57 9.40
N LEU A 45 -0.41 -3.38 8.15
CA LEU A 45 0.85 -2.71 7.85
C LEU A 45 0.90 -1.25 8.35
N LEU A 46 -0.22 -0.54 8.27
CA LEU A 46 -0.34 0.86 8.71
C LEU A 46 -0.51 0.99 10.23
N TYR A 47 -1.17 0.01 10.86
CA TYR A 47 -1.40 -0.02 12.30
C TYR A 47 -0.15 -0.43 13.09
N ASP A 48 0.76 -1.17 12.45
CA ASP A 48 2.07 -1.55 12.98
C ASP A 48 2.99 -0.30 13.10
N ARG A 49 2.74 0.50 14.15
CA ARG A 49 3.40 1.79 14.43
C ARG A 49 4.91 1.69 14.65
N GLU A 50 5.47 0.49 14.78
CA GLU A 50 6.90 0.27 15.01
C GLU A 50 7.73 0.13 13.72
N ARG A 51 7.11 0.07 12.53
CA ARG A 51 7.86 -0.05 11.27
C ARG A 51 8.47 1.29 10.81
N LYS A 52 9.64 1.60 11.34
CA LYS A 52 10.51 2.72 10.90
C LYS A 52 11.00 2.61 9.44
N ASP A 53 10.83 1.45 8.80
CA ASP A 53 11.27 1.17 7.42
C ASP A 53 10.21 1.44 6.34
N LEU A 54 9.03 1.96 6.70
CA LEU A 54 8.03 2.30 5.69
C LEU A 54 8.56 3.47 4.83
N PRO A 55 8.50 3.39 3.48
CA PRO A 55 8.95 4.45 2.57
C PRO A 55 7.97 5.64 2.53
N LEU A 56 7.43 6.02 3.69
CA LEU A 56 6.46 7.09 3.91
C LEU A 56 7.12 8.38 4.44
N HIS A 57 8.39 8.32 4.85
CA HIS A 57 9.21 9.50 5.12
C HIS A 57 9.61 10.27 3.85
#